data_AF-A0A6M7WPS4-F1
#
_entry.id   AF-A0A6M7WPS4-F1
#
_cell.length_a   1.000
_cell.length_b   1.000
_cell.length_c   1.000
_cell.angle_alpha   90.00
_cell.angle_beta   90.00
_cell.angle_gamma   90.00
#
_symmetry.space_group_name_H-M   'P 1'
#
loop_
_entity.id
_entity.type
_entity.pdbx_description
1 polymer ?
#
loop_
_entity_poly.entity_id
_entity_poly.type
_entity_poly.pdbx_seq_one_letter_code
_entity_poly.pdbx_strand_id
1 'polypeptide(L)'
;MNLRRGLFRVWIVASICWLIFVGSVTYWGVQRQIAEGDAFQRMKRDGFVIGTFCDEAKGQENVDFDKAGKAFNEAMKDTAGQEREWCQYSLAGYHKAHPEEASKTDDQILAANFITDDSHPWQTAFYGLVAAAAAPLAVLLVWFVGTWVMAGFRKSEKPS
;
A
#
# COMPACT_ATOMS: atom_id res chain seq x y z
N MET A 1 -11.84 11.68 -45.54
CA MET A 1 -10.59 11.62 -44.73
C MET A 1 -10.60 10.37 -43.87
N ASN A 2 -9.47 9.67 -43.77
CA ASN A 2 -9.31 8.36 -43.11
C ASN A 2 -9.58 8.41 -41.58
N LEU A 3 -10.83 8.53 -41.16
CA LEU A 3 -11.23 8.54 -39.74
C LEU A 3 -10.71 7.30 -39.00
N ARG A 4 -10.67 6.14 -39.68
CA ARG A 4 -10.13 4.88 -39.13
C ARG A 4 -8.63 4.94 -38.83
N ARG A 5 -7.83 5.65 -39.64
CA ARG A 5 -6.38 5.82 -39.38
C ARG A 5 -6.11 6.87 -38.31
N GLY A 6 -6.96 7.90 -38.22
CA GLY A 6 -6.87 8.91 -37.17
C GLY A 6 -7.18 8.36 -35.79
N LEU A 7 -8.25 7.55 -35.68
CA LEU A 7 -8.69 6.99 -34.39
C LEU A 7 -7.64 6.08 -33.75
N PHE A 8 -6.96 5.25 -34.55
CA PHE A 8 -5.89 4.37 -34.04
C PHE A 8 -4.71 5.17 -33.46
N ARG A 9 -4.31 6.26 -34.12
CA ARG A 9 -3.24 7.14 -33.62
C ARG A 9 -3.63 7.83 -32.32
N VAL A 10 -4.86 8.32 -32.23
CA VAL A 10 -5.40 8.92 -30.99
C VAL A 10 -5.45 7.89 -29.86
N TRP A 11 -5.88 6.66 -30.16
CA TRP A 11 -5.91 5.57 -29.18
C TRP A 11 -4.51 5.21 -28.66
N ILE A 12 -3.49 5.16 -29.53
CA ILE A 12 -2.11 4.93 -29.11
C ILE A 12 -1.65 6.04 -28.15
N VAL A 13 -1.83 7.31 -28.54
CA VAL A 13 -1.41 8.44 -27.71
C VAL A 13 -2.14 8.43 -26.36
N ALA A 14 -3.45 8.19 -26.36
CA ALA A 14 -4.24 8.08 -25.14
C ALA A 14 -3.77 6.92 -24.24
N SER A 15 -3.42 5.77 -24.83
CA SER A 15 -2.89 4.62 -24.09
C SER A 15 -1.53 4.93 -23.47
N ILE A 16 -0.64 5.63 -24.18
CA ILE A 16 0.65 6.06 -23.63
C ILE A 16 0.44 7.03 -22.47
N CYS A 17 -0.42 8.04 -22.62
CA CYS A 17 -0.76 8.97 -21.54
C CYS A 17 -1.34 8.24 -20.32
N TRP A 18 -2.21 7.24 -20.55
CA TRP A 18 -2.76 6.41 -19.49
C TRP A 18 -1.68 5.61 -18.75
N LEU A 19 -0.76 4.97 -19.49
CA LEU A 19 0.36 4.24 -18.89
C LEU A 19 1.24 5.15 -18.01
N ILE A 20 1.55 6.36 -18.48
CA ILE A 20 2.33 7.34 -17.70
C ILE A 20 1.57 7.73 -16.43
N PHE A 21 0.27 7.98 -16.53
CA PHE A 21 -0.58 8.34 -15.39
C PHE A 21 -0.62 7.22 -14.35
N VAL A 22 -0.99 6.00 -14.73
CA VAL A 22 -1.04 4.86 -13.81
C VAL A 22 0.34 4.54 -13.25
N GLY A 23 1.38 4.61 -14.08
CA GLY A 23 2.76 4.44 -13.64
C GLY A 23 3.15 5.45 -12.56
N SER A 24 2.77 6.71 -12.72
CA SER A 24 3.07 7.77 -11.75
C SER A 24 2.33 7.58 -10.43
N VAL A 25 1.03 7.25 -10.48
CA VAL A 25 0.22 6.98 -9.28
C VAL A 25 0.75 5.75 -8.53
N THR A 26 1.05 4.67 -9.26
CA THR A 26 1.57 3.43 -8.69
C THR A 26 2.95 3.65 -8.09
N TYR A 27 3.83 4.36 -8.79
CA TYR A 27 5.18 4.68 -8.30
C TYR A 27 5.12 5.46 -6.99
N TRP A 28 4.21 6.44 -6.89
CA TRP A 28 4.08 7.23 -5.67
C TRP A 28 3.58 6.39 -4.48
N GLY A 29 2.62 5.49 -4.71
CA GLY A 29 2.16 4.54 -3.69
C GLY A 29 3.26 3.59 -3.23
N VAL A 30 4.04 3.03 -4.16
CA VAL A 30 5.16 2.13 -3.85
C VAL A 30 6.27 2.85 -3.10
N GLN A 31 6.65 4.07 -3.52
CA GLN A 31 7.66 4.87 -2.83
C GLN A 31 7.26 5.15 -1.38
N ARG A 32 5.98 5.44 -1.13
CA ARG A 32 5.47 5.63 0.22
C ARG A 32 5.60 4.37 1.08
N GLN A 33 5.21 3.21 0.55
CA GLN A 33 5.35 1.92 1.26
C GLN A 33 6.82 1.57 1.53
N ILE A 34 7.73 1.83 0.59
CA ILE A 34 9.17 1.61 0.80
C ILE A 34 9.70 2.56 1.88
N ALA A 35 9.31 3.82 1.86
CA ALA A 35 9.73 4.79 2.88
C ALA A 35 9.23 4.41 4.28
N GLU A 36 7.99 3.93 4.39
CA GLU A 36 7.43 3.41 5.65
C GLU A 36 8.19 2.14 6.10
N GLY A 37 8.51 1.22 5.18
CA GLY A 37 9.33 0.04 5.47
C GLY A 37 10.76 0.36 5.90
N ASP A 38 11.41 1.34 5.27
CA ASP A 38 12.74 1.81 5.65
C ASP A 38 12.73 2.52 7.00
N ALA A 39 11.70 3.33 7.28
CA ALA A 39 11.51 3.93 8.59
C ALA A 39 11.37 2.85 9.66
N PHE A 40 10.58 1.81 9.40
CA PHE A 40 10.46 0.65 10.27
C PHE A 40 11.82 -0.06 10.46
N GLN A 41 12.57 -0.35 9.40
CA GLN A 41 13.89 -0.96 9.54
C GLN A 41 14.88 -0.11 10.36
N ARG A 42 14.80 1.23 10.24
CA ARG A 42 15.62 2.14 11.07
C ARG A 42 15.24 2.05 12.52
N MET A 43 13.97 2.16 12.87
CA MET A 43 13.60 2.04 14.27
C MET A 43 13.79 0.62 14.83
N LYS A 44 13.83 -0.44 13.98
CA LYS A 44 14.24 -1.79 14.41
C LYS A 44 15.70 -1.81 14.85
N ARG A 45 16.55 -1.12 14.09
CA ARG A 45 17.99 -1.01 14.36
C ARG A 45 18.30 -0.15 15.58
N ASP A 46 17.57 0.95 15.74
CA ASP A 46 17.76 1.90 16.85
C ASP A 46 17.13 1.40 18.16
N GLY A 47 16.58 0.19 18.16
CA GLY A 47 15.97 -0.48 19.29
C GLY A 47 14.47 -0.21 19.33
N PHE A 48 13.70 -0.95 18.52
CA PHE A 48 12.27 -0.71 18.44
C PHE A 48 11.57 -1.04 19.74
N VAL A 49 10.50 -0.28 19.91
CA VAL A 49 9.80 -0.08 21.14
C VAL A 49 8.35 -0.52 20.93
N ILE A 50 7.95 -1.64 21.51
CA ILE A 50 6.57 -2.11 21.45
C ILE A 50 5.72 -1.12 22.24
N GLY A 51 4.84 -0.41 21.54
CA GLY A 51 3.99 0.62 22.13
C GLY A 51 2.78 0.02 22.79
N THR A 52 2.56 0.34 24.06
CA THR A 52 1.32 0.04 24.79
C THR A 52 0.89 1.27 25.57
N PHE A 53 -0.29 1.24 26.17
CA PHE A 53 -0.67 2.26 27.14
C PHE A 53 0.06 2.02 28.47
N CYS A 54 0.54 3.09 29.09
CA CYS A 54 1.31 3.00 30.33
C CYS A 54 0.53 2.37 31.50
N ASP A 55 -0.81 2.43 31.49
CA ASP A 55 -1.69 1.76 32.46
C ASP A 55 -1.80 0.25 32.24
N GLU A 56 -1.53 -0.21 31.02
CA GLU A 56 -1.52 -1.63 30.61
C GLU A 56 -0.10 -2.22 30.62
N ALA A 57 0.92 -1.38 30.82
CA ALA A 57 2.32 -1.79 30.83
C ALA A 57 2.66 -2.67 32.05
N LYS A 58 3.16 -3.88 31.80
CA LYS A 58 3.80 -4.76 32.79
C LYS A 58 5.28 -4.42 33.00
N GLY A 59 5.78 -4.61 34.22
CA GLY A 59 7.20 -4.43 34.54
C GLY A 59 7.50 -3.10 35.22
N GLN A 60 8.77 -2.68 35.19
CA GLN A 60 9.25 -1.47 35.86
C GLN A 60 9.65 -0.38 34.86
N GLU A 61 9.17 0.84 35.08
CA GLU A 61 9.53 2.03 34.30
C GLU A 61 11.04 2.33 34.40
N ASN A 62 11.67 2.70 33.27
CA ASN A 62 13.11 2.89 33.09
C ASN A 62 13.97 1.60 33.19
N VAL A 63 13.33 0.43 33.22
CA VAL A 63 14.01 -0.88 33.23
C VAL A 63 13.47 -1.77 32.13
N ASP A 64 12.16 -2.00 32.14
CA ASP A 64 11.49 -2.88 31.17
C ASP A 64 10.80 -2.05 30.07
N PHE A 65 10.26 -0.88 30.42
CA PHE A 65 9.67 0.08 29.50
C PHE A 65 10.02 1.52 29.85
N ASP A 66 9.94 2.41 28.87
CA ASP A 66 10.06 3.85 29.02
C ASP A 66 8.76 4.55 28.64
N LYS A 67 8.53 5.76 29.15
CA LYS A 67 7.41 6.59 28.66
C LYS A 67 7.72 7.14 27.28
N ALA A 68 6.72 7.12 26.40
CA ALA A 68 6.81 7.79 25.12
C ALA A 68 6.98 9.30 25.32
N GLY A 69 7.78 9.92 24.47
CA GLY A 69 8.02 11.37 24.54
C GLY A 69 6.73 12.19 24.37
N LYS A 70 6.69 13.39 24.98
CA LYS A 70 5.51 14.28 24.93
C LYS A 70 4.97 14.51 23.51
N ALA A 71 5.87 14.71 22.54
CA ALA A 71 5.49 14.93 21.14
C ALA A 71 4.74 13.74 20.53
N PHE A 72 5.06 12.50 20.93
CA PHE A 72 4.34 11.31 20.48
C PHE A 72 2.95 11.24 21.10
N ASN A 73 2.84 11.47 22.42
CA ASN A 73 1.55 11.48 23.11
C ASN A 73 0.61 12.56 22.57
N GLU A 74 1.13 13.76 22.27
CA GLU A 74 0.36 14.84 21.62
C GLU A 74 -0.08 14.44 20.21
N ALA A 75 0.80 13.85 19.39
CA ALA A 75 0.45 13.38 18.06
C ALA A 75 -0.63 12.28 18.08
N MET A 76 -0.56 11.35 19.04
CA MET A 76 -1.56 10.30 19.22
C MET A 76 -2.89 10.84 19.75
N LYS A 77 -2.86 11.88 20.59
CA LYS A 77 -4.06 12.60 21.01
C LYS A 77 -4.77 13.24 19.82
N ASP A 78 -4.03 13.91 18.94
CA ASP A 78 -4.59 14.60 17.78
C ASP A 78 -5.09 13.64 16.69
N THR A 79 -4.41 12.51 16.49
CA THR A 79 -4.73 11.55 15.41
C THR A 79 -5.76 10.49 15.83
N ALA A 80 -5.69 9.99 17.06
CA ALA A 80 -6.52 8.89 17.54
C ALA A 80 -7.52 9.29 18.63
N GLY A 81 -7.50 10.55 19.11
CA GLY A 81 -8.34 11.01 20.22
C GLY A 81 -8.03 10.33 21.55
N GLN A 82 -6.88 9.66 21.66
CA GLN A 82 -6.46 8.92 22.85
C GLN A 82 -5.70 9.87 23.78
N GLU A 83 -6.25 10.12 24.97
CA GLU A 83 -5.56 10.93 26.00
C GLU A 83 -4.61 10.12 26.89
N ARG A 84 -4.54 8.80 26.70
CA ARG A 84 -3.71 7.92 27.52
C ARG A 84 -2.22 8.08 27.18
N GLU A 85 -1.39 8.03 28.21
CA GLU A 85 0.06 8.04 28.04
C GLU A 85 0.53 6.73 27.39
N TRP A 86 1.35 6.85 26.36
CA TRP A 86 1.98 5.70 25.72
C TRP A 86 3.30 5.37 26.41
N CYS A 87 3.54 4.08 26.58
CA CYS A 87 4.77 3.51 27.07
C CYS A 87 5.34 2.57 26.00
N GLN A 88 6.64 2.39 26.06
CA GLN A 88 7.40 1.79 24.99
C GLN A 88 8.38 0.76 25.57
N TYR A 89 8.28 -0.50 25.14
CA TYR A 89 9.20 -1.57 25.53
C TYR A 89 10.34 -1.81 24.56
N SER A 90 11.59 -1.81 25.02
CA SER A 90 12.64 -2.51 24.25
C SER A 90 12.28 -3.99 24.07
N LEU A 91 12.72 -4.63 22.99
CA LEU A 91 12.50 -6.08 22.79
C LEU A 91 12.91 -6.93 24.01
N ALA A 92 14.07 -6.61 24.59
CA ALA A 92 14.54 -7.29 25.80
C ALA A 92 13.62 -7.05 27.01
N GLY A 93 13.17 -5.81 27.19
CA GLY A 93 12.21 -5.44 28.24
C GLY A 93 10.86 -6.11 28.05
N TYR A 94 10.38 -6.22 26.80
CA TYR A 94 9.14 -6.90 26.47
C TYR A 94 9.21 -8.40 26.79
N HIS A 95 10.25 -9.11 26.35
CA HIS A 95 10.45 -10.52 26.69
C HIS A 95 10.49 -10.78 28.19
N LYS A 96 11.08 -9.86 28.94
CA LYS A 96 11.14 -9.94 30.40
C LYS A 96 9.78 -9.66 31.06
N ALA A 97 9.02 -8.70 30.53
CA ALA A 97 7.69 -8.34 31.04
C ALA A 97 6.59 -9.34 30.64
N HIS A 98 6.79 -10.08 29.54
CA HIS A 98 5.85 -11.03 28.95
C HIS A 98 6.46 -12.43 28.78
N PRO A 99 6.83 -13.13 29.86
CA PRO A 99 7.40 -14.48 29.78
C PRO A 99 6.42 -15.48 29.15
N GLU A 100 5.11 -15.22 29.17
CA GLU A 100 4.09 -16.01 28.49
C GLU A 100 4.28 -16.06 26.96
N GLU A 101 4.96 -15.08 26.38
CA GLU A 101 5.20 -14.97 24.95
C GLU A 101 6.61 -15.39 24.53
N ALA A 102 7.41 -15.94 25.45
CA ALA A 102 8.80 -16.31 25.20
C ALA A 102 9.00 -17.36 24.09
N SER A 103 7.94 -18.06 23.68
CA SER A 103 7.95 -19.00 22.56
C SER A 103 7.86 -18.32 21.18
N LYS A 104 7.45 -17.05 21.12
CA LYS A 104 7.35 -16.28 19.89
C LYS A 104 8.71 -15.73 19.50
N THR A 105 8.99 -15.70 18.20
CA THR A 105 10.19 -15.01 17.69
C THR A 105 9.98 -13.50 17.73
N ASP A 106 11.08 -12.73 17.74
CA ASP A 106 11.03 -11.27 17.70
C ASP A 106 10.18 -10.74 16.54
N ASP A 107 10.28 -11.37 15.36
CA ASP A 107 9.49 -11.00 14.20
C ASP A 107 7.98 -11.28 14.38
N GLN A 108 7.61 -12.34 15.10
CA GLN A 108 6.21 -12.64 15.43
C GLN A 108 5.64 -11.66 16.46
N ILE A 109 6.45 -11.26 17.44
CA ILE A 109 6.06 -10.26 18.45
C ILE A 109 5.88 -8.90 17.78
N LEU A 110 6.81 -8.50 16.91
CA LEU A 110 6.72 -7.25 16.16
C LEU A 110 5.51 -7.26 15.22
N ALA A 111 5.29 -8.34 14.46
CA ALA A 111 4.14 -8.45 13.57
C ALA A 111 2.78 -8.44 14.30
N ALA A 112 2.73 -8.91 15.55
CA ALA A 112 1.50 -8.91 16.35
C ALA A 112 1.19 -7.54 17.00
N ASN A 113 2.24 -6.77 17.35
CA ASN A 113 2.10 -5.50 18.06
C ASN A 113 2.08 -4.27 17.14
N PHE A 114 2.71 -4.37 15.98
CA PHE A 114 2.56 -3.35 14.96
C PHE A 114 1.39 -3.74 14.06
N ILE A 115 0.55 -2.77 13.72
CA ILE A 115 -0.22 -2.85 12.48
C ILE A 115 0.83 -2.75 11.38
N THR A 116 1.49 -3.87 11.07
CA THR A 116 2.15 -4.02 9.79
C THR A 116 1.00 -4.02 8.81
N ASP A 117 0.61 -2.83 8.36
CA ASP A 117 -0.14 -2.73 7.13
C ASP A 117 0.73 -3.47 6.13
N ASP A 118 0.22 -4.62 5.68
CA ASP A 118 0.98 -5.70 5.08
C ASP A 118 1.48 -5.15 3.75
N SER A 119 2.61 -4.43 3.82
CA SER A 119 3.07 -3.58 2.75
C SER A 119 3.64 -4.54 1.73
N HIS A 120 2.81 -4.92 0.77
CA HIS A 120 3.17 -5.75 -0.36
C HIS A 120 3.43 -4.82 -1.56
N PRO A 121 4.58 -4.12 -1.61
CA PRO A 121 4.87 -3.16 -2.69
C PRO A 121 4.84 -3.84 -4.05
N TRP A 122 5.23 -5.12 -4.10
CA TRP A 122 5.17 -5.93 -5.30
C TRP A 122 3.75 -6.28 -5.73
N GLN A 123 2.83 -6.52 -4.79
CA GLN A 123 1.42 -6.71 -5.14
C GLN A 123 0.82 -5.40 -5.65
N THR A 124 1.06 -4.28 -4.96
CA THR A 124 0.61 -2.95 -5.39
C THR A 124 1.13 -2.61 -6.79
N ALA A 125 2.41 -2.86 -7.05
CA ALA A 125 3.02 -2.68 -8.37
C ALA A 125 2.39 -3.58 -9.42
N PHE A 126 2.12 -4.85 -9.09
CA PHE A 126 1.49 -5.80 -10.01
C PHE A 126 0.05 -5.39 -10.34
N TYR A 127 -0.75 -4.99 -9.35
CA TYR A 127 -2.09 -4.46 -9.58
C TYR A 127 -2.07 -3.19 -10.43
N GLY A 128 -1.13 -2.28 -10.18
CA GLY A 128 -0.90 -1.11 -11.01
C GLY A 128 -0.61 -1.47 -12.46
N LEU A 129 0.26 -2.47 -12.70
CA LEU A 129 0.59 -2.96 -14.04
C LEU A 129 -0.62 -3.59 -14.74
N VAL A 130 -1.38 -4.43 -14.03
CA VAL A 130 -2.59 -5.06 -14.55
C VAL A 130 -3.62 -3.99 -14.91
N ALA A 131 -3.86 -3.01 -14.04
CA ALA A 131 -4.78 -1.90 -14.31
C ALA A 131 -4.32 -1.03 -15.49
N ALA A 132 -3.01 -0.77 -15.59
CA ALA A 132 -2.40 -0.02 -16.68
C ALA A 132 -2.64 -0.68 -18.04
N ALA A 133 -2.55 -2.01 -18.12
CA ALA A 133 -2.76 -2.78 -19.35
C ALA A 133 -4.24 -3.09 -19.64
N ALA A 134 -5.04 -3.38 -18.60
CA ALA A 134 -6.42 -3.82 -18.76
C ALA A 134 -7.31 -2.74 -19.38
N ALA A 135 -7.18 -1.48 -18.95
CA ALA A 135 -8.02 -0.40 -19.47
C ALA A 135 -7.88 -0.17 -20.99
N PRO A 136 -6.66 0.02 -21.57
CA PRO A 136 -6.53 0.19 -23.02
C PRO A 136 -6.95 -1.06 -23.80
N LEU A 137 -6.68 -2.27 -23.29
CA LEU A 137 -7.11 -3.52 -23.91
C LEU A 137 -8.64 -3.66 -23.93
N ALA A 138 -9.32 -3.32 -22.83
CA ALA A 138 -10.78 -3.34 -22.76
C ALA A 138 -11.41 -2.37 -23.77
N VAL A 139 -10.86 -1.15 -23.88
CA VAL A 139 -11.32 -0.17 -24.88
C VAL A 139 -11.13 -0.70 -26.31
N LEU A 140 -9.98 -1.33 -26.59
CA LEU A 140 -9.70 -1.91 -27.90
C LEU A 140 -10.64 -3.08 -28.21
N LEU A 141 -10.92 -3.95 -27.24
CA LEU A 141 -11.88 -5.06 -27.36
C LEU A 141 -13.29 -4.56 -27.64
N VAL A 142 -13.79 -3.58 -26.88
CA VAL A 142 -15.12 -2.98 -27.08
C VAL A 142 -15.22 -2.38 -28.48
N TRP A 143 -14.18 -1.65 -28.91
CA TRP A 143 -14.14 -1.09 -30.25
C TRP A 143 -14.14 -2.18 -31.33
N PHE A 144 -13.30 -3.21 -31.19
CA PHE A 144 -13.21 -4.33 -32.13
C PHE A 144 -14.54 -5.06 -32.27
N VAL A 145 -15.15 -5.47 -31.16
CA VAL A 145 -16.47 -6.14 -31.14
C VAL A 145 -17.53 -5.24 -31.76
N GLY A 146 -17.57 -3.94 -31.41
CA GLY A 146 -18.52 -3.00 -32.00
C GLY A 146 -18.38 -2.89 -33.52
N THR A 147 -17.15 -2.85 -34.04
CA THR A 147 -16.92 -2.82 -35.49
C THR A 147 -17.30 -4.13 -36.17
N TRP A 148 -17.06 -5.28 -35.53
CA TRP A 148 -17.43 -6.59 -36.03
C TRP A 148 -18.96 -6.75 -36.13
N VAL A 149 -19.68 -6.38 -35.08
CA VAL A 149 -21.15 -6.38 -35.04
C VAL A 149 -21.72 -5.51 -36.15
N MET A 150 -21.24 -4.26 -36.29
CA MET A 150 -21.72 -3.37 -37.36
C MET A 150 -21.38 -3.89 -38.77
N ALA A 151 -20.27 -4.60 -38.95
CA ALA A 151 -19.93 -5.21 -40.23
C ALA A 151 -20.87 -6.38 -40.59
N GLY A 152 -21.23 -7.22 -39.61
CA GLY A 152 -22.16 -8.34 -39.81
C GLY A 152 -23.59 -7.92 -40.19
N PHE A 153 -24.02 -6.73 -39.78
CA PHE A 153 -25.35 -6.18 -40.13
C PHE A 153 -25.38 -5.36 -41.42
N ARG A 154 -24.26 -5.16 -42.12
CA ARG A 154 -24.27 -4.49 -43.42
C ARG A 154 -24.85 -5.43 -44.48
N LYS A 155 -26.06 -5.11 -44.98
CA LYS A 155 -26.68 -5.80 -46.13
C LYS A 155 -25.72 -5.79 -47.32
N SER A 156 -25.51 -6.94 -47.96
CA SER A 156 -24.87 -7.01 -49.27
C SER A 156 -25.68 -6.18 -50.26
N GLU A 157 -25.11 -5.07 -50.74
CA GLU A 157 -25.64 -4.38 -51.91
C GLU A 157 -25.59 -5.37 -53.08
N LYS A 158 -26.75 -5.63 -53.68
CA LYS A 158 -26.82 -6.45 -54.89
C LYS A 158 -26.07 -5.71 -56.00
N PRO A 159 -25.14 -6.37 -56.71
CA PRO A 159 -24.53 -5.76 -57.89
C PRO A 159 -25.61 -5.52 -58.94
N SER A 160 -25.73 -4.27 -59.39
CA SER A 160 -26.58 -3.84 -60.51
C SER A 160 -25.85 -3.99 -61.83
#